data_AF-A0A336JMP1-F1
#
_entry.id   AF-A0A336JMP1-F1
#
_cell.length_a   1.000
_cell.length_b   1.000
_cell.length_c   1.000
_cell.angle_alpha   90.00
_cell.angle_beta   90.00
_cell.angle_gamma   90.00
#
_symmetry.space_group_name_H-M   'P 1'
#
loop_
_entity.id
_entity.type
_entity.pdbx_description
1 polymer ?
#
loop_
_entity_poly.entity_id
_entity_poly.type
_entity_poly.pdbx_seq_one_letter_code
_entity_poly.pdbx_strand_id
1 'polypeptide(L)' 'MTTTTPHCPTCNVTLELTGNRPLVKGYQVREYKCPACGTETHRATPWDHSLTEPHGHFYHE' A
#
# COMPACT_ATOMS: atom_id res chain seq x y z
N MET A 1 -8.01 8.14 -0.87
CA MET A 1 -7.16 7.95 0.32
C MET A 1 -5.75 8.43 -0.01
N THR A 2 -5.28 9.51 0.61
CA THR A 2 -3.94 10.07 0.36
C THR A 2 -2.90 9.17 1.01
N THR A 3 -2.26 8.29 0.23
CA THR A 3 -1.17 7.43 0.70
C THR A 3 0.09 8.28 0.86
N THR A 4 0.20 8.99 1.98
CA THR A 4 1.43 9.71 2.35
C THR A 4 2.56 8.69 2.49
N THR A 5 3.60 8.83 1.67
CA THR A 5 4.80 7.99 1.72
C THR A 5 5.47 8.14 3.09
N PRO A 6 5.79 7.03 3.78
CA PRO A 6 6.41 7.10 5.10
C PRO A 6 7.85 7.64 5.02
N HIS A 7 8.29 8.28 6.11
CA HIS A 7 9.68 8.73 6.28
C HIS A 7 10.47 7.69 7.07
N CYS A 8 11.77 7.61 6.81
CA CYS A 8 12.68 6.75 7.55
C CYS A 8 12.82 7.28 8.98
N PRO A 9 12.60 6.46 10.02
CA PRO A 9 12.72 6.92 11.42
C PRO A 9 14.15 7.31 11.80
N THR A 10 15.15 6.80 11.08
CA THR A 10 16.57 7.03 11.35
C THR A 10 17.10 8.26 10.63
N CYS A 11 16.76 8.40 9.34
CA CYS A 11 17.32 9.45 8.48
C CYS A 11 16.35 10.63 8.28
N ASN A 12 15.09 10.47 8.66
CA ASN A 12 14.00 11.42 8.41
C ASN A 12 13.80 11.80 6.93
N VAL A 13 14.28 10.95 6.02
CA VAL A 13 14.11 11.10 4.56
C VAL A 13 12.92 10.27 4.09
N THR A 14 12.31 10.66 2.97
CA THR A 14 11.23 9.90 2.34
C THR A 14 11.71 8.51 1.94
N LEU A 15 10.95 7.48 2.29
CA LEU A 15 11.25 6.11 1.87
C LEU A 15 10.78 5.88 0.43
N GLU A 16 11.55 5.12 -0.34
CA GLU A 16 11.21 4.75 -1.71
C GLU A 16 10.40 3.46 -1.73
N LEU A 17 9.35 3.40 -2.54
CA LEU A 17 8.56 2.18 -2.73
C LEU A 17 9.36 1.18 -3.56
N THR A 18 9.74 0.05 -2.96
CA THR A 18 10.53 -0.99 -3.62
C THR A 18 9.71 -2.20 -4.04
N GLY A 19 8.53 -2.40 -3.45
CA GLY A 19 7.71 -3.57 -3.73
C GLY A 19 6.26 -3.39 -3.34
N ASN A 20 5.39 -4.15 -4.03
CA ASN A 20 4.01 -4.34 -3.64
C ASN A 20 3.81 -5.84 -3.41
N ARG A 21 3.50 -6.22 -2.17
CA ARG A 21 3.19 -7.61 -1.83
C ARG A 21 1.74 -7.95 -2.21
N PRO A 22 1.45 -9.24 -2.47
CA PRO A 22 0.10 -9.68 -2.74
C PRO A 22 -0.85 -9.29 -1.60
N LEU A 23 -2.10 -9.02 -1.97
CA LEU A 23 -3.15 -8.64 -1.02
C LEU A 23 -3.32 -9.73 0.04
N VAL A 24 -3.22 -9.35 1.31
CA VAL A 24 -3.47 -10.26 2.44
C VAL A 24 -4.73 -9.81 3.14
N LYS A 25 -5.79 -10.63 3.13
CA LYS A 25 -7.03 -10.41 3.89
C LYS A 25 -7.62 -8.98 3.76
N GLY A 26 -7.63 -8.42 2.55
CA GLY A 26 -8.15 -7.06 2.30
C GLY A 26 -7.20 -5.92 2.66
N TYR A 27 -5.90 -6.19 2.79
CA TYR A 27 -4.85 -5.17 2.96
C TYR A 27 -3.87 -5.22 1.80
N GLN A 28 -3.52 -4.05 1.26
CA GLN A 28 -2.36 -3.90 0.37
C GLN A 28 -1.12 -3.64 1.21
N VAL A 29 -0.13 -4.53 1.08
CA VAL A 29 1.15 -4.40 1.76
C VAL A 29 2.16 -3.80 0.79
N ARG A 30 2.69 -2.63 1.15
CA ARG A 30 3.73 -1.92 0.39
C ARG A 30 5.06 -2.02 1.11
N GLU A 31 6.11 -2.30 0.37
CA GLU A 31 7.48 -2.42 0.85
C GLU A 31 8.24 -1.14 0.49
N TYR A 32 8.89 -0.55 1.47
CA TYR A 32 9.59 0.73 1.34
C TYR A 32 11.03 0.59 1.82
N LYS A 33 11.97 1.24 1.13
CA LYS A 33 13.39 1.25 1.48
C LYS A 33 13.93 2.67 1.59
N CYS A 34 14.76 2.92 2.58
CA CYS A 34 15.47 4.18 2.72
C CYS A 34 16.64 4.25 1.74
N PRO A 35 16.72 5.28 0.87
CA PRO A 35 17.87 5.43 -0.04
C PRO A 35 19.17 5.78 0.70
N ALA A 36 19.07 6.42 1.87
CA ALA A 36 20.24 6.89 2.61
C ALA A 36 20.90 5.80 3.46
N CYS A 37 20.11 4.99 4.18
CA CYS A 37 20.64 3.99 5.11
C CYS A 37 20.23 2.55 4.79
N GLY A 38 19.44 2.33 3.73
CA GLY A 38 19.00 1.00 3.31
C GLY A 38 17.95 0.35 4.21
N THR A 39 17.44 1.04 5.24
CA THR A 39 16.40 0.51 6.14
C THR A 39 15.13 0.15 5.36
N GLU A 40 14.64 -1.08 5.54
CA GLU A 40 13.42 -1.59 4.92
C GLU A 40 12.26 -1.52 5.91
N THR A 41 11.10 -1.07 5.43
CA THR A 41 9.87 -0.99 6.23
C THR A 41 8.69 -1.48 5.41
N HIS A 42 7.71 -2.05 6.09
CA HIS A 42 6.50 -2.57 5.46
C HIS A 42 5.30 -1.81 6.00
N ARG A 43 4.41 -1.39 5.10
CA ARG A 43 3.15 -0.75 5.48
C ARG A 43 1.99 -1.51 4.89
N ALA A 44 1.16 -2.07 5.77
CA ALA A 44 -0.14 -2.59 5.39
C ALA A 44 -1.15 -1.43 5.44
N THR A 45 -1.70 -1.08 4.29
CA THR A 45 -2.85 -0.17 4.19
C THR A 45 -4.09 -1.00 3.91
N PRO A 46 -5.23 -0.74 4.59
CA PRO A 46 -6.50 -1.33 4.20
C PRO A 46 -6.69 -1.12 2.71
N TRP A 47 -6.92 -2.20 1.98
CA TRP A 47 -7.36 -2.08 0.61
C TRP A 47 -8.77 -1.55 0.67
N ASP A 48 -9.03 -0.45 -0.01
CA ASP A 48 -10.38 0.08 -0.09
C ASP A 48 -11.17 -0.81 -1.06
N HIS A 49 -11.95 -1.74 -0.49
CA HIS A 49 -12.87 -2.57 -1.28
C HIS A 49 -14.00 -1.72 -1.89
N SER A 50 -14.17 -0.46 -1.48
CA SER A 50 -15.22 0.45 -1.97
C SER A 50 -15.05 0.83 -3.45
N LEU A 51 -13.84 0.74 -4.02
CA LEU A 51 -13.62 0.87 -5.48
C LEU A 51 -13.86 -0.45 -6.24
N THR A 52 -14.17 -1.52 -5.52
CA THR A 52 -14.60 -2.81 -6.06
C THR A 52 -16.08 -3.00 -5.75
N GLU A 53 -16.89 -1.95 -5.87
CA GLU A 53 -18.30 -2.19 -6.15
C GLU A 53 -18.32 -3.11 -7.38
N PRO A 54 -18.92 -4.31 -7.29
CA PRO A 54 -19.26 -5.01 -8.52
C PRO A 54 -20.11 -3.99 -9.27
N HIS A 55 -19.81 -3.74 -10.56
CA HIS A 55 -20.81 -3.16 -11.44
C HIS A 55 -21.96 -4.17 -11.48
N GLY A 56 -22.80 -4.12 -10.46
CA GLY A 56 -23.84 -5.05 -10.17
C GLY A 56 -25.03 -4.61 -10.98
N HIS A 57 -25.10 -5.09 -12.21
CA HIS A 57 -26.36 -5.46 -12.82
C HIS A 57 -26.09 -6.68 -13.69
N PHE A 58 -26.00 -7.86 -13.04
CA PHE A 58 -26.37 -9.08 -13.72
C PHE A 58 -27.87 -8.97 -13.99
N TYR A 59 -28.25 -8.50 -15.19
CA TYR A 59 -29.60 -8.67 -15.69
C TYR A 59 -29.86 -10.17 -15.78
N HIS A 60 -30.72 -10.67 -14.90
CA HIS A 60 -31.48 -11.89 -15.16
C HIS A 60 -32.90 -11.44 -15.52
N GLU A 61 -33.18 -11.43 -16.83
CA GLU A 61 -34.52 -11.66 -17.36
C GLU A 61 -34.43 -12.69 -18.49
#